data_AF-A0A6U1V610-F1
#
_entry.id   AF-A0A6U1V610-F1
#
_cell.length_a   1.000
_cell.length_b   1.000
_cell.length_c   1.000
_cell.angle_alpha   90.00
_cell.angle_beta   90.00
_cell.angle_gamma   90.00
#
_symmetry.space_group_name_H-M   'P 1'
#
loop_
_entity.id
_entity.type
_entity.pdbx_description
1 polymer ?
#
loop_
_entity_poly.entity_id
_entity_poly.type
_entity_poly.pdbx_seq_one_letter_code
_entity_poly.pdbx_strand_id
1 'polypeptide(L)'
;MSTEARRRRGEGKGHDYNTAPDDAKVNAVIQQIEADHRRLLDLHDAWRTYLFWISIPCLMLALRHCVLPTSLCASDIRDHNADVPEGGEVIGKFEEFFMHFENGMIEYVAALQVFVLSYYLSRRDLEIGNFHAVPYLISSMMVPIQVTLYLQKKRMGCAGREDLWVVGEEEYVYDVRRRSLLPLGVIFHIVVTVSMKFVKKGRERSERNTEIARDVQRQLADAKNRKPAKKR
;
A
#
# COMPACT_ATOMS: atom_id res chain seq x y z
N MET A 1 -16.01 -33.38 82.32
CA MET A 1 -16.13 -32.23 81.41
C MET A 1 -14.89 -31.38 81.59
N SER A 2 -14.07 -30.98 80.61
CA SER A 2 -13.85 -31.34 79.21
C SER A 2 -12.42 -30.86 78.91
N THR A 3 -11.57 -31.73 78.40
CA THR A 3 -10.19 -31.45 77.96
C THR A 3 -10.17 -31.48 76.44
N GLU A 4 -10.50 -30.37 75.76
CA GLU A 4 -10.28 -30.30 74.31
C GLU A 4 -10.29 -28.86 73.78
N ALA A 5 -9.21 -28.12 74.00
CA ALA A 5 -9.00 -26.81 73.40
C ALA A 5 -7.54 -26.60 73.00
N ARG A 6 -6.99 -27.52 72.19
CA ARG A 6 -5.73 -27.30 71.47
C ARG A 6 -5.54 -28.36 70.38
N ARG A 7 -6.02 -28.06 69.17
CA ARG A 7 -5.41 -28.45 67.87
C ARG A 7 -6.39 -28.20 66.73
N ARG A 8 -5.81 -27.89 65.57
CA ARG A 8 -6.41 -27.79 64.23
C ARG A 8 -6.94 -26.41 63.84
N ARG A 9 -6.02 -25.59 63.34
CA ARG A 9 -6.18 -24.86 62.06
C ARG A 9 -4.81 -24.40 61.57
N GLY A 10 -3.99 -25.39 61.23
CA GLY A 10 -2.91 -25.24 60.27
C GLY A 10 -3.26 -26.16 59.12
N GLU A 11 -3.61 -25.60 57.98
CA GLU A 11 -3.58 -26.24 56.66
C GLU A 11 -3.75 -25.11 55.63
N GLY A 12 -2.64 -24.39 55.42
CA GLY A 12 -2.48 -23.55 54.25
C GLY A 12 -2.49 -24.45 53.03
N LYS A 13 -3.44 -24.21 52.11
CA LYS A 13 -3.36 -24.75 50.76
C LYS A 13 -2.16 -24.11 50.08
N GLY A 14 -1.01 -24.75 50.16
CA GLY A 14 0.10 -24.51 49.26
C GLY A 14 -0.40 -24.82 47.84
N HIS A 15 -0.49 -23.81 46.99
CA HIS A 15 -0.55 -24.05 45.56
C HIS A 15 0.80 -24.62 45.15
N ASP A 16 0.82 -25.91 44.83
CA ASP A 16 1.93 -26.56 44.14
C ASP A 16 2.09 -25.91 42.75
N TYR A 17 2.96 -24.92 42.64
CA TYR A 17 3.43 -24.35 41.37
C TYR A 17 4.55 -25.22 40.75
N ASN A 18 4.44 -26.54 40.83
CA ASN A 18 5.49 -27.48 40.40
C ASN A 18 5.04 -28.40 39.25
N THR A 19 4.23 -27.90 38.33
CA THR A 19 4.10 -28.53 37.01
C THR A 19 5.23 -28.03 36.13
N ALA A 20 6.27 -28.84 35.96
CA ALA A 20 7.25 -28.65 34.88
C ALA A 20 6.49 -28.40 33.56
N PRO A 21 6.94 -27.44 32.71
CA PRO A 21 6.31 -27.23 31.43
C PRO A 21 6.29 -28.55 30.67
N ASP A 22 5.11 -28.92 30.16
CA ASP A 22 4.93 -30.12 29.37
C ASP A 22 5.72 -29.95 28.06
N ASP A 23 6.89 -30.58 27.98
CA ASP A 23 7.83 -30.48 26.85
C ASP A 23 7.12 -30.70 25.50
N ALA A 24 6.08 -31.55 25.47
CA ALA A 24 5.27 -31.79 24.29
C ALA A 24 4.49 -30.54 23.84
N LYS A 25 3.93 -29.77 24.79
CA LYS A 25 3.21 -28.52 24.51
C LYS A 25 4.15 -27.43 24.02
N VAL A 26 5.35 -27.32 24.59
CA VAL A 26 6.33 -26.31 24.15
C VAL A 26 6.83 -26.62 22.75
N ASN A 27 7.15 -27.89 22.46
CA ASN A 27 7.55 -28.30 21.11
C ASN A 27 6.44 -28.08 20.08
N ALA A 28 5.18 -28.35 20.42
CA ALA A 28 4.04 -28.08 19.54
C ALA A 28 3.90 -26.58 19.23
N VAL A 29 4.06 -25.71 20.23
CA VAL A 29 4.04 -24.25 20.03
C VAL A 29 5.18 -23.78 19.14
N ILE A 30 6.39 -24.30 19.34
CA ILE A 30 7.55 -23.96 18.49
C ILE A 30 7.30 -24.39 17.04
N GLN A 31 6.81 -25.62 16.81
CA GLN A 31 6.47 -26.09 15.46
C GLN A 31 5.39 -25.24 14.81
N GLN A 32 4.40 -24.79 15.58
CA GLN A 32 3.37 -23.89 15.08
C GLN A 32 3.95 -22.53 14.67
N ILE A 33 4.84 -21.94 15.49
CA ILE A 33 5.53 -20.68 15.18
C ILE A 33 6.35 -20.80 13.90
N GLU A 34 7.07 -21.91 13.70
CA GLU A 34 7.83 -22.16 12.47
C GLU A 34 6.93 -22.37 11.25
N ALA A 35 5.81 -23.08 11.40
CA ALA A 35 4.83 -23.27 10.33
C ALA A 35 4.18 -21.93 9.92
N ASP A 36 3.80 -21.12 10.90
CA ASP A 36 3.24 -19.79 10.66
C ASP A 36 4.26 -18.85 10.02
N HIS A 37 5.55 -18.96 10.38
CA HIS A 37 6.63 -18.23 9.72
C HIS A 37 6.74 -18.57 8.23
N ARG A 38 6.72 -19.85 7.86
CA ARG A 38 6.76 -20.28 6.45
C ARG A 38 5.55 -19.77 5.67
N ARG A 39 4.34 -19.93 6.23
CA ARG A 39 3.10 -19.42 5.62
C ARG A 39 3.15 -17.91 5.39
N LEU A 40 3.75 -17.18 6.34
CA LEU A 40 3.90 -15.75 6.22
C LEU A 40 4.84 -15.37 5.05
N LEU A 41 5.96 -16.10 4.87
CA LEU A 41 6.86 -15.92 3.72
C LEU A 41 6.15 -16.18 2.39
N ASP A 42 5.37 -17.26 2.28
CA ASP A 42 4.59 -17.56 1.07
C ASP A 42 3.54 -16.47 0.79
N LEU A 43 2.87 -15.99 1.85
CA LEU A 43 1.91 -14.91 1.76
C LEU A 43 2.57 -13.61 1.27
N HIS A 44 3.82 -13.35 1.66
CA HIS A 44 4.55 -12.17 1.22
C HIS A 44 4.84 -12.17 -0.29
N ASP A 45 5.31 -13.30 -0.83
CA ASP A 45 5.55 -13.44 -2.27
C ASP A 45 4.25 -13.32 -3.08
N ALA A 46 3.16 -13.85 -2.53
CA ALA A 46 1.83 -13.69 -3.11
C ALA A 46 1.37 -12.22 -3.10
N TRP A 47 1.56 -11.47 -2.00
CA TRP A 47 1.16 -10.06 -1.89
C TRP A 47 1.81 -9.16 -2.93
N ARG A 48 3.13 -9.30 -3.13
CA ARG A 48 3.84 -8.52 -4.14
C ARG A 48 3.30 -8.79 -5.54
N THR A 49 3.04 -10.06 -5.81
CA THR A 49 2.47 -10.51 -7.09
C THR A 49 1.05 -9.96 -7.28
N TYR A 50 0.19 -10.00 -6.27
CA TYR A 50 -1.16 -9.43 -6.35
C TYR A 50 -1.16 -7.92 -6.54
N LEU A 51 -0.28 -7.19 -5.84
CA LEU A 51 -0.12 -5.75 -6.05
C LEU A 51 0.35 -5.44 -7.47
N PHE A 52 1.25 -6.25 -8.02
CA PHE A 52 1.67 -6.13 -9.42
C PHE A 52 0.50 -6.36 -10.38
N TRP A 53 -0.31 -7.41 -10.18
CA TRP A 53 -1.50 -7.66 -10.99
C TRP A 53 -2.52 -6.53 -10.92
N ILE A 54 -2.72 -5.92 -9.75
CA ILE A 54 -3.59 -4.75 -9.57
C ILE A 54 -3.01 -3.51 -10.27
N SER A 55 -1.69 -3.43 -10.41
CA SER A 55 -1.05 -2.30 -11.10
C SER A 55 -1.39 -2.22 -12.59
N ILE A 56 -1.69 -3.35 -13.23
CA ILE A 56 -2.06 -3.41 -14.66
C ILE A 56 -3.38 -2.66 -14.95
N PRO A 57 -4.52 -2.99 -14.31
CA PRO A 57 -5.76 -2.25 -14.51
C PRO A 57 -5.64 -0.80 -14.03
N CYS A 58 -4.86 -0.51 -12.98
CA CYS A 58 -4.55 0.87 -12.58
C CYS A 58 -3.84 1.65 -13.70
N LEU A 59 -2.89 1.03 -14.38
CA LEU A 59 -2.18 1.65 -15.50
C LEU A 59 -3.11 1.84 -16.70
N MET A 60 -3.94 0.85 -17.03
CA MET A 60 -4.94 0.98 -18.10
C MET A 60 -5.96 2.10 -17.81
N LEU A 61 -6.41 2.22 -16.56
CA LEU A 61 -7.26 3.31 -16.09
C LEU A 61 -6.55 4.66 -16.21
N ALA A 62 -5.30 4.76 -15.75
CA ALA A 62 -4.53 6.00 -15.86
C ALA A 62 -4.34 6.42 -17.32
N LEU A 63 -4.00 5.50 -18.21
CA LEU A 63 -3.87 5.76 -19.65
C LEU A 63 -5.20 6.17 -20.28
N ARG A 64 -6.31 5.52 -19.92
CA ARG A 64 -7.65 5.91 -20.36
C ARG A 64 -7.99 7.33 -19.92
N HIS A 65 -7.57 7.73 -18.71
CA HIS A 65 -7.76 9.08 -18.22
C HIS A 65 -6.91 10.11 -18.96
N CYS A 66 -5.78 9.74 -19.58
CA CYS A 66 -5.02 10.66 -20.44
C CYS A 66 -5.74 10.96 -21.77
N VAL A 67 -6.49 10.01 -22.32
CA VAL A 67 -7.13 10.14 -23.64
C VAL A 67 -8.27 11.17 -23.61
N LEU A 68 -9.10 11.15 -22.57
CA LEU A 68 -10.32 11.97 -22.53
C LEU A 68 -10.02 13.50 -22.52
N PRO A 69 -9.16 14.04 -21.64
CA PRO A 69 -8.83 15.47 -21.63
C PRO A 69 -8.19 15.93 -22.94
N THR A 70 -7.31 15.11 -23.52
CA THR A 70 -6.63 15.41 -24.79
C THR A 70 -7.65 15.50 -25.94
N SER A 71 -8.60 14.55 -26.00
CA SER A 71 -9.64 14.56 -27.04
C SER A 71 -10.59 15.76 -26.93
N LEU A 72 -10.91 16.18 -25.71
CA LEU A 72 -11.74 17.36 -25.45
C LEU A 72 -10.98 18.64 -25.81
N CYS A 73 -9.73 18.76 -25.38
CA CYS A 73 -8.86 19.88 -25.73
C CYS A 73 -8.72 20.05 -27.24
N ALA A 74 -8.63 18.94 -28.00
CA ALA A 74 -8.51 18.97 -29.46
C ALA A 74 -9.79 19.51 -30.09
N SER A 75 -10.95 19.15 -29.54
CA SER A 75 -12.23 19.70 -29.98
C SER A 75 -12.30 21.19 -29.66
N ASP A 76 -11.99 21.60 -28.43
CA ASP A 76 -12.04 23.00 -27.99
C ASP A 76 -11.17 23.90 -28.89
N ILE A 77 -9.95 23.45 -29.23
CA ILE A 77 -9.02 24.20 -30.09
C ILE A 77 -9.53 24.28 -31.52
N ARG A 78 -10.05 23.17 -32.06
CA ARG A 78 -10.63 23.15 -33.41
C ARG A 78 -11.84 24.09 -33.49
N ASP A 79 -12.71 24.04 -32.50
CA ASP A 79 -13.93 24.82 -32.45
C ASP A 79 -13.60 26.30 -32.22
N HIS A 80 -12.61 26.61 -31.37
CA HIS A 80 -12.07 27.97 -31.22
C HIS A 80 -11.54 28.51 -32.56
N ASN A 81 -10.65 27.76 -33.23
CA ASN A 81 -10.04 28.18 -34.50
C ASN A 81 -11.05 28.35 -35.64
N ALA A 82 -12.19 27.64 -35.59
CA ALA A 82 -13.28 27.80 -36.55
C ALA A 82 -14.09 29.09 -36.31
N ASP A 83 -14.15 29.57 -35.07
CA ASP A 83 -14.90 30.78 -34.66
C ASP A 83 -14.06 32.06 -34.77
N VAL A 84 -12.77 31.98 -35.11
CA VAL A 84 -11.88 33.14 -35.27
C VAL A 84 -12.23 33.92 -36.55
N PRO A 85 -12.49 35.25 -36.50
CA PRO A 85 -12.73 36.07 -37.68
C PRO A 85 -11.52 36.13 -38.62
N GLU A 86 -11.72 36.46 -39.91
CA GLU A 86 -10.62 36.67 -40.85
C GLU A 86 -9.60 37.69 -40.32
N GLY A 87 -8.36 37.25 -40.13
CA GLY A 87 -7.26 38.05 -39.58
C GLY A 87 -7.07 37.95 -38.06
N GLY A 88 -7.88 37.15 -37.37
CA GLY A 88 -7.68 36.84 -35.95
C GLY A 88 -6.55 35.84 -35.69
N GLU A 89 -6.11 35.78 -34.44
CA GLU A 89 -5.03 34.89 -34.00
C GLU A 89 -5.57 33.45 -33.84
N VAL A 90 -5.03 32.53 -34.65
CA VAL A 90 -5.38 31.11 -34.64
C VAL A 90 -4.37 30.37 -33.76
N ILE A 91 -4.84 29.45 -32.92
CA ILE A 91 -3.96 28.61 -32.10
C ILE A 91 -3.13 27.74 -33.03
N GLY A 92 -1.81 27.94 -33.01
CA GLY A 92 -0.86 27.19 -33.82
C GLY A 92 -0.63 25.76 -33.29
N LYS A 93 -0.15 24.86 -34.15
CA LYS A 93 0.09 23.43 -33.79
C LYS A 93 1.02 23.24 -32.59
N PHE A 94 2.01 24.13 -32.43
CA PHE A 94 2.94 24.06 -31.30
C PHE A 94 2.23 24.44 -30.00
N GLU A 95 1.46 25.53 -30.02
CA GLU A 95 0.68 25.99 -28.87
C GLU A 95 -0.42 24.99 -28.49
N GLU A 96 -1.09 24.41 -29.48
CA GLU A 96 -2.01 23.28 -29.30
C GLU A 96 -1.34 22.14 -28.54
N PHE A 97 -0.13 21.73 -28.92
CA PHE A 97 0.62 20.69 -28.22
C PHE A 97 0.90 21.05 -26.75
N PHE A 98 1.27 22.30 -26.45
CA PHE A 98 1.46 22.74 -25.06
C PHE A 98 0.16 22.72 -24.27
N MET A 99 -0.94 23.17 -24.86
CA MET A 99 -2.26 23.15 -24.21
C MET A 99 -2.72 21.71 -23.90
N HIS A 100 -2.54 20.77 -24.82
CA HIS A 100 -2.79 19.35 -24.59
C HIS A 100 -1.95 18.79 -23.44
N PHE A 101 -0.67 19.13 -23.45
CA PHE A 101 0.27 18.67 -22.44
C PHE A 101 -0.11 19.20 -21.06
N GLU A 102 -0.29 20.52 -20.94
CA GLU A 102 -0.65 21.21 -19.70
C GLU A 102 -1.95 20.66 -19.09
N ASN A 103 -2.99 20.47 -19.90
CA ASN A 103 -4.27 19.95 -19.41
C ASN A 103 -4.24 18.46 -19.02
N GLY A 104 -3.36 17.67 -19.64
CA GLY A 104 -3.16 16.26 -19.33
C GLY A 104 -2.06 15.97 -18.30
N MET A 105 -1.34 17.00 -17.80
CA MET A 105 -0.13 16.82 -16.99
C MET A 105 -0.35 15.92 -15.78
N ILE A 106 -1.44 16.13 -15.04
CA ILE A 106 -1.72 15.33 -13.84
C ILE A 106 -1.97 13.87 -14.20
N GLU A 107 -2.69 13.59 -15.28
CA GLU A 107 -2.95 12.24 -15.76
C GLU A 107 -1.68 11.55 -16.27
N TYR A 108 -0.80 12.27 -16.99
CA TYR A 108 0.51 11.76 -17.41
C TYR A 108 1.40 11.41 -16.23
N VAL A 109 1.49 12.29 -15.23
CA VAL A 109 2.27 12.03 -14.02
C VAL A 109 1.67 10.85 -13.24
N ALA A 110 0.34 10.71 -13.22
CA ALA A 110 -0.33 9.55 -12.61
C ALA A 110 0.01 8.23 -13.32
N ALA A 111 -0.08 8.20 -14.65
CA ALA A 111 0.28 7.02 -15.43
C ALA A 111 1.76 6.64 -15.25
N LEU A 112 2.65 7.64 -15.27
CA LEU A 112 4.08 7.42 -15.04
C LEU A 112 4.35 6.92 -13.61
N GLN A 113 3.68 7.47 -12.60
CA GLN A 113 3.81 7.00 -11.22
C GLN A 113 3.37 5.55 -11.06
N VAL A 114 2.22 5.18 -11.65
CA VAL A 114 1.74 3.79 -11.63
C VAL A 114 2.72 2.87 -12.34
N PHE A 115 3.22 3.26 -13.51
CA PHE A 115 4.23 2.49 -14.24
C PHE A 115 5.51 2.26 -13.42
N VAL A 116 6.03 3.31 -12.78
CA VAL A 116 7.22 3.21 -11.92
C VAL A 116 6.95 2.31 -10.70
N LEU A 117 5.74 2.37 -10.12
CA LEU A 117 5.34 1.45 -9.05
C LEU A 117 5.21 0.01 -9.54
N SER A 118 4.64 -0.23 -10.71
CA SER A 118 4.59 -1.55 -11.34
C SER A 118 5.99 -2.12 -11.53
N TYR A 119 6.94 -1.29 -11.97
CA TYR A 119 8.35 -1.67 -12.09
C TYR A 119 8.99 -1.97 -10.73
N TYR A 120 8.70 -1.18 -9.69
CA TYR A 120 9.10 -1.52 -8.33
C TYR A 120 8.54 -2.88 -7.92
N LEU A 121 7.25 -3.13 -8.14
CA LEU A 121 6.57 -4.37 -7.73
C LEU A 121 7.05 -5.60 -8.51
N SER A 122 7.45 -5.47 -9.78
CA SER A 122 7.95 -6.60 -10.59
C SER A 122 9.34 -7.10 -10.17
N ARG A 123 10.13 -6.26 -9.49
CA ARG A 123 11.50 -6.58 -9.07
C ARG A 123 11.57 -7.51 -7.86
N ARG A 124 11.60 -8.82 -8.11
CA ARG A 124 11.71 -9.85 -7.06
C ARG A 124 13.03 -9.82 -6.27
N ASP A 125 14.06 -9.22 -6.83
CA ASP A 125 15.37 -9.07 -6.20
C ASP A 125 15.41 -8.03 -5.06
N LEU A 126 14.42 -7.14 -5.01
CA LEU A 126 14.32 -6.15 -3.96
C LEU A 126 13.70 -6.73 -2.70
N GLU A 127 14.35 -6.49 -1.56
CA GLU A 127 13.80 -6.81 -0.25
C GLU A 127 12.40 -6.20 -0.05
N ILE A 128 11.53 -6.95 0.62
CA ILE A 128 10.16 -6.55 0.93
C ILE A 128 10.15 -5.28 1.77
N GLY A 129 9.36 -4.29 1.36
CA GLY A 129 9.30 -3.02 2.07
C GLY A 129 10.62 -2.24 2.02
N ASN A 130 11.47 -2.50 1.02
CA ASN A 130 12.60 -1.65 0.71
C ASN A 130 12.09 -0.34 0.08
N PHE A 131 11.78 0.63 0.94
CA PHE A 131 11.37 1.98 0.55
C PHE A 131 12.53 2.86 0.08
N HIS A 132 13.76 2.35 0.11
CA HIS A 132 14.94 3.05 -0.41
C HIS A 132 15.26 2.67 -1.86
N ALA A 133 14.51 1.71 -2.45
CA ALA A 133 14.67 1.36 -3.85
C ALA A 133 14.35 2.58 -4.73
N VAL A 134 15.25 2.88 -5.69
CA VAL A 134 15.13 3.99 -6.64
C VAL A 134 13.72 4.14 -7.24
N PRO A 135 13.07 3.09 -7.79
CA PRO A 135 11.74 3.25 -8.36
C PRO A 135 10.68 3.63 -7.32
N TYR A 136 10.76 3.13 -6.08
CA TYR A 136 9.85 3.56 -5.02
C TYR A 136 10.07 5.04 -4.65
N LEU A 137 11.33 5.49 -4.57
CA LEU A 137 11.66 6.89 -4.31
C LEU A 137 11.16 7.83 -5.40
N ILE A 138 11.36 7.47 -6.68
CA ILE A 138 10.83 8.23 -7.82
C ILE A 138 9.30 8.34 -7.72
N SER A 139 8.61 7.24 -7.48
CA SER A 139 7.16 7.25 -7.29
C SER A 139 6.71 8.12 -6.10
N SER A 140 7.48 8.12 -5.02
CA SER A 140 7.20 8.94 -3.82
C SER A 140 7.34 10.43 -4.11
N MET A 141 8.36 10.82 -4.89
CA MET A 141 8.56 12.22 -5.32
C MET A 141 7.46 12.73 -6.24
N MET A 142 6.78 11.84 -6.96
CA MET A 142 5.64 12.18 -7.81
C MET A 142 4.36 12.50 -7.02
N VAL A 143 4.23 12.01 -5.78
CA VAL A 143 3.06 12.28 -4.93
C VAL A 143 2.86 13.78 -4.69
N PRO A 144 3.83 14.54 -4.15
CA PRO A 144 3.64 15.98 -3.92
C PRO A 144 3.42 16.74 -5.23
N ILE A 145 4.04 16.31 -6.34
CA ILE A 145 3.81 16.91 -7.66
C ILE A 145 2.35 16.73 -8.08
N GLN A 146 1.80 15.52 -8.01
CA GLN A 146 0.40 15.26 -8.36
C GLN A 146 -0.57 15.99 -7.45
N VAL A 147 -0.30 16.04 -6.15
CA VAL A 147 -1.15 16.78 -5.20
C VAL A 147 -1.11 18.27 -5.54
N THR A 148 0.06 18.84 -5.85
CA THR A 148 0.20 20.24 -6.22
C THR A 148 -0.55 20.54 -7.52
N LEU A 149 -0.34 19.73 -8.57
CA LEU A 149 -1.04 19.85 -9.84
C LEU A 149 -2.55 19.71 -9.66
N TYR A 150 -3.01 18.79 -8.82
CA TYR A 150 -4.42 18.60 -8.51
C TYR A 150 -5.03 19.84 -7.85
N LEU A 151 -4.33 20.46 -6.90
CA LEU A 151 -4.78 21.67 -6.22
C LEU A 151 -4.70 22.92 -7.13
N GLN A 152 -3.79 22.92 -8.10
CA GLN A 152 -3.61 24.02 -9.06
C GLN A 152 -4.48 23.91 -10.31
N LYS A 153 -5.07 22.74 -10.59
CA LYS A 153 -5.89 22.50 -11.79
C LYS A 153 -7.09 23.45 -11.79
N LYS A 154 -6.99 24.52 -12.59
CA LYS A 154 -8.10 25.46 -12.83
C LYS A 154 -9.17 24.76 -13.68
N ARG A 155 -10.44 25.10 -13.46
CA ARG A 155 -11.61 24.49 -14.10
C ARG A 155 -11.87 24.98 -15.53
N MET A 156 -10.86 25.49 -16.23
CA MET A 156 -11.04 26.14 -17.53
C MET A 156 -10.74 25.15 -18.66
N GLY A 157 -11.47 25.24 -19.78
CA GLY A 157 -11.15 24.49 -21.00
C GLY A 157 -9.81 24.90 -21.59
N CYS A 158 -9.32 24.11 -22.55
CA CYS A 158 -7.99 24.30 -23.15
C CYS A 158 -7.81 25.71 -23.74
N ALA A 159 -8.84 26.22 -24.42
CA ALA A 159 -8.82 27.54 -25.06
C ALA A 159 -9.53 28.62 -24.22
N GLY A 160 -9.62 28.46 -22.90
CA GLY A 160 -10.24 29.46 -22.01
C GLY A 160 -11.77 29.57 -22.12
N ARG A 161 -12.44 28.69 -22.87
CA ARG A 161 -13.90 28.51 -22.77
C ARG A 161 -14.21 27.81 -21.45
N GLU A 162 -15.02 28.47 -20.61
CA GLU A 162 -15.77 27.78 -19.56
C GLU A 162 -16.82 26.93 -20.26
N ASP A 163 -16.53 25.65 -20.45
CA ASP A 163 -17.52 24.76 -21.05
C ASP A 163 -18.66 24.50 -20.06
N LEU A 164 -19.69 25.32 -20.12
CA LEU A 164 -21.05 24.88 -19.84
C LEU A 164 -21.45 23.92 -20.96
N TRP A 165 -21.17 22.63 -20.78
CA TRP A 165 -21.78 21.59 -21.60
C TRP A 165 -23.27 21.51 -21.25
N VAL A 166 -24.13 22.21 -21.99
CA VAL A 166 -25.58 22.06 -21.93
C VAL A 166 -25.95 20.81 -22.75
N VAL A 167 -26.22 19.70 -22.07
CA VAL A 167 -26.76 18.48 -22.70
C VAL A 167 -28.26 18.43 -22.45
N GLY A 168 -29.05 18.97 -23.38
CA GLY A 168 -30.52 19.00 -23.30
C GLY A 168 -31.08 20.21 -22.52
N GLU A 169 -32.37 20.49 -22.71
CA GLU A 169 -33.13 21.61 -22.07
C GLU A 169 -33.15 21.60 -20.54
N GLU A 170 -32.50 20.63 -19.91
CA GLU A 170 -32.26 20.63 -18.47
C GLU A 170 -30.79 21.00 -18.24
N GLU A 171 -30.57 22.15 -17.61
CA GLU A 171 -29.29 22.70 -17.20
C GLU A 171 -28.65 21.83 -16.09
N TYR A 172 -28.40 20.56 -16.38
CA TYR A 172 -27.51 19.75 -15.59
C TYR A 172 -26.10 20.13 -16.00
N VAL A 173 -25.43 20.88 -15.13
CA VAL A 173 -23.97 21.01 -15.10
C VAL A 173 -23.41 19.62 -14.76
N TYR A 174 -23.48 18.69 -15.71
CA TYR A 174 -22.70 17.46 -15.70
C TYR A 174 -21.26 17.89 -15.95
N ASP A 175 -20.62 18.28 -14.85
CA ASP A 175 -19.21 18.63 -14.78
C ASP A 175 -18.41 17.33 -14.97
N VAL A 176 -18.38 16.82 -16.20
CA VAL A 176 -17.58 15.65 -16.59
C VAL A 176 -16.10 15.94 -16.35
N ARG A 177 -15.70 17.22 -16.33
CA ARG A 177 -14.37 17.73 -15.94
C ARG A 177 -14.11 17.66 -14.42
N ARG A 178 -15.13 17.70 -13.55
CA ARG A 178 -15.01 17.50 -12.09
C ARG A 178 -14.58 16.09 -11.69
N ARG A 179 -14.65 15.11 -12.59
CA ARG A 179 -14.04 13.79 -12.36
C ARG A 179 -12.56 13.78 -12.70
N SER A 180 -11.83 14.80 -12.26
CA SER A 180 -10.48 14.56 -11.74
C SER A 180 -10.63 13.65 -10.53
N LEU A 181 -10.91 12.36 -10.78
CA LEU A 181 -10.87 11.28 -9.81
C LEU A 181 -9.56 11.45 -9.06
N LEU A 182 -9.63 11.44 -7.73
CA LEU A 182 -8.48 11.49 -6.82
C LEU A 182 -7.28 10.82 -7.51
N PRO A 183 -6.12 11.49 -7.63
CA PRO A 183 -5.08 11.06 -8.54
C PRO A 183 -4.77 9.58 -8.31
N LEU A 184 -5.15 8.75 -9.29
CA LEU A 184 -5.15 7.29 -9.17
C LEU A 184 -3.77 6.78 -8.77
N GLY A 185 -2.72 7.45 -9.27
CA GLY A 185 -1.33 7.21 -8.88
C GLY A 185 -1.10 7.37 -7.37
N VAL A 186 -1.63 8.43 -6.75
CA VAL A 186 -1.52 8.65 -5.29
C VAL A 186 -2.26 7.58 -4.50
N ILE A 187 -3.49 7.23 -4.90
CA ILE A 187 -4.24 6.15 -4.23
C ILE A 187 -3.45 4.85 -4.31
N PHE A 188 -3.00 4.48 -5.51
CA PHE A 188 -2.26 3.25 -5.72
C PHE A 188 -0.94 3.25 -4.94
N HIS A 189 -0.23 4.37 -4.90
CA HIS A 189 0.97 4.54 -4.09
C HIS A 189 0.69 4.27 -2.61
N ILE A 190 -0.35 4.88 -2.03
CA ILE A 190 -0.73 4.66 -0.62
C ILE A 190 -1.03 3.18 -0.36
N VAL A 191 -1.80 2.53 -1.23
CA VAL A 191 -2.13 1.11 -1.12
C VAL A 191 -0.85 0.28 -1.09
N VAL A 192 0.06 0.49 -2.04
CA VAL A 192 1.35 -0.21 -2.10
C VAL A 192 2.17 0.02 -0.84
N THR A 193 2.30 1.27 -0.39
CA THR A 193 3.08 1.63 0.81
C THR A 193 2.53 0.97 2.07
N VAL A 194 1.21 1.05 2.30
CA VAL A 194 0.57 0.47 3.48
C VAL A 194 0.67 -1.05 3.46
N SER A 195 0.38 -1.69 2.33
CA SER A 195 0.50 -3.15 2.18
C SER A 195 1.93 -3.63 2.43
N MET A 196 2.93 -3.00 1.79
CA MET A 196 4.33 -3.38 1.99
C MET A 196 4.82 -3.14 3.42
N LYS A 197 4.35 -2.06 4.07
CA LYS A 197 4.68 -1.78 5.48
C LYS A 197 4.07 -2.80 6.42
N PHE A 198 2.83 -3.22 6.17
CA PHE A 198 2.16 -4.26 6.93
C PHE A 198 2.90 -5.59 6.82
N VAL A 199 3.22 -6.00 5.60
CA VAL A 199 3.97 -7.22 5.27
C VAL A 199 5.35 -7.20 5.93
N LYS A 200 6.11 -6.10 5.80
CA LYS A 200 7.41 -5.93 6.45
C LYS A 200 7.33 -6.08 7.98
N LYS A 201 6.39 -5.40 8.64
CA LYS A 201 6.20 -5.51 10.09
C LYS A 201 5.79 -6.93 10.52
N GLY A 202 4.95 -7.60 9.73
CA GLY A 202 4.56 -8.98 9.95
C GLY A 202 5.78 -9.91 9.92
N ARG A 203 6.66 -9.73 8.93
CA ARG A 203 7.91 -10.47 8.78
C ARG A 203 8.83 -10.29 9.98
N GLU A 204 9.14 -9.05 10.35
CA GLU A 204 10.02 -8.72 11.47
C GLU A 204 9.50 -9.33 12.79
N ARG A 205 8.18 -9.28 13.01
CA ARG A 205 7.56 -9.89 14.19
C ARG A 205 7.65 -11.42 14.17
N SER A 206 7.47 -12.03 13.00
CA SER A 206 7.57 -13.48 12.83
C SER A 206 9.00 -13.98 13.04
N GLU A 207 9.99 -13.29 12.48
CA GLU A 207 11.41 -13.60 12.68
C GLU A 207 11.78 -13.51 14.17
N ARG A 208 11.36 -12.45 14.87
CA ARG A 208 11.57 -12.32 16.32
C ARG A 208 10.91 -13.46 17.11
N ASN A 209 9.69 -13.83 16.76
CA ASN A 209 8.99 -14.94 17.42
C ASN A 209 9.72 -16.28 17.20
N THR A 210 10.23 -16.53 15.98
CA THR A 210 11.02 -17.74 15.70
C THR A 210 12.34 -17.75 16.45
N GLU A 211 13.00 -16.60 16.62
CA GLU A 211 14.23 -16.49 17.40
C GLU A 211 13.98 -16.81 18.88
N ILE A 212 12.95 -16.20 19.49
CA ILE A 212 12.53 -16.49 20.86
C ILE A 212 12.18 -17.98 21.03
N ALA A 213 11.46 -18.57 20.07
CA ALA A 213 11.09 -19.98 20.09
C ALA A 213 12.33 -20.90 20.08
N ARG A 214 13.33 -20.58 19.25
CA ARG A 214 14.60 -21.33 19.19
C ARG A 214 15.41 -21.17 20.49
N ASP A 215 15.41 -20.00 21.09
CA ASP A 215 16.11 -19.78 22.35
C ASP A 215 15.44 -20.52 23.52
N VAL A 216 14.11 -20.54 23.58
CA VAL A 216 13.36 -21.36 24.54
C VAL A 216 13.67 -22.85 24.35
N GLN A 217 13.75 -23.32 23.09
CA GLN A 217 14.12 -24.70 22.78
C GLN A 217 15.53 -25.06 23.27
N ARG A 218 16.50 -24.16 23.07
CA ARG A 218 17.89 -24.33 23.56
C ARG A 218 17.93 -24.38 25.09
N GLN A 219 17.25 -23.45 25.76
CA GLN A 219 17.20 -23.41 27.22
C GLN A 219 16.56 -24.67 27.82
N LEU A 220 15.50 -25.20 27.20
CA LEU A 220 14.88 -26.47 27.61
C LEU A 220 15.83 -27.66 27.44
N ALA A 221 16.54 -27.73 26.31
CA ALA A 221 17.54 -28.77 26.06
C ALA A 221 18.68 -28.73 27.10
N ASP A 222 19.20 -27.54 27.40
CA ASP A 222 20.26 -27.33 28.40
C ASP A 222 19.80 -27.68 29.82
N ALA A 223 18.57 -27.29 30.19
CA ALA A 223 17.99 -27.64 31.48
C ALA A 223 17.82 -29.16 31.65
N LYS A 224 17.47 -29.88 30.57
CA LYS A 224 17.35 -31.34 30.57
C LYS A 224 18.70 -32.02 30.78
N ASN A 225 19.78 -31.47 30.19
CA ASN A 225 21.15 -31.98 30.32
C ASN A 225 21.78 -31.69 31.69
N ARG A 226 21.27 -30.71 32.45
CA ARG A 226 21.77 -30.32 33.78
C ARG A 226 21.18 -31.11 34.96
N LYS A 227 20.34 -32.13 34.75
CA LYS A 227 19.80 -32.92 35.88
C LYS A 227 20.95 -33.54 36.69
N PRO A 228 21.03 -33.29 38.01
CA PRO A 228 22.15 -33.74 38.82
C PRO A 228 22.16 -35.26 38.92
N ALA A 229 23.35 -35.85 38.75
CA ALA A 229 23.61 -37.24 39.09
C ALA A 229 23.00 -37.54 40.46
N LYS A 230 22.06 -38.49 40.51
CA LYS A 230 21.51 -39.01 41.77
C LYS A 230 22.68 -39.35 42.68
N LYS A 231 22.87 -38.59 43.76
CA LYS A 231 23.76 -38.98 44.86
C LYS A 231 23.22 -40.32 45.38
N ARG A 232 24.00 -41.36 45.14
CA ARG A 232 23.79 -42.71 45.65
C ARG A 232 24.28 -42.78 47.09
#